data_AF-A0A836GV05-F1
#
_entry.id   AF-A0A836GV05-F1
#
_cell.length_a   1.000
_cell.length_b   1.000
_cell.length_c   1.000
_cell.angle_alpha   90.00
_cell.angle_beta   90.00
_cell.angle_gamma   90.00
#
_symmetry.space_group_name_H-M   'P 1'
#
loop_
_entity.id
_entity.type
_entity.pdbx_description
1 polymer ?
#
loop_
_entity_poly.entity_id
_entity_poly.type
_entity_poly.pdbx_seq_one_letter_code
_entity_poly.pdbx_strand_id
1 'polypeptide(L)'
;MANEDIIIYLDAMQNTVSMIRGDGSDKRTLFSTGCMCPDGIVLDLSKYKESKDPKDIIVWWGNMGCMKPCPGSGDGGDWHEADGFLSRGMLFGGDTTVERVEVNPPRHLVQGTAEYQAPANLALITTVKQLDITLNGNCIFFCDREGHGVKKYNVMTKELVMLLSSDSLAPFQCGIPGRAGASSEEPSCEEECRFCVGIALDEGHNCIFFTLKGPPKGGKGRILTFPYCFKCRNLPSTTAAKTSAAEGVVDPETVVSLIDNQPEPVDLLLDAQQGSLYWTDRGDDKAGGNSLNRCSVGYDRRTGQPQLGGKELLVGGFNEPIGLAWAGSLEGRIPLPPGSKETLRDNMYVSDKDHLWRCNLRNGERVSILDCGPDSRPTGLAVLRLI
;
A
#
# COMPACT_ATOMS: atom_id res chain seq x y z
N MET A 1 -0.99 24.07 14.89
CA MET A 1 -0.65 22.68 15.22
C MET A 1 -1.18 21.71 14.18
N ALA A 2 -2.47 21.34 14.12
CA ALA A 2 -2.97 20.51 13.00
C ALA A 2 -2.88 21.22 11.63
N ASN A 3 -2.96 22.55 11.62
CA ASN A 3 -2.80 23.43 10.44
C ASN A 3 -1.40 23.33 9.78
N GLU A 4 -0.40 22.78 10.48
CA GLU A 4 0.96 22.59 9.95
C GLU A 4 1.08 21.34 9.08
N ASP A 5 0.19 20.35 9.27
CA ASP A 5 0.19 19.14 8.47
C ASP A 5 -0.25 19.44 7.03
N ILE A 6 0.54 18.95 6.09
CA ILE A 6 0.25 18.91 4.66
C ILE A 6 -0.17 17.48 4.35
N ILE A 7 -1.45 17.31 4.03
CA ILE A 7 -2.01 16.02 3.63
C ILE A 7 -2.03 16.00 2.12
N ILE A 8 -1.40 15.01 1.53
CA ILE A 8 -1.38 14.75 0.10
C ILE A 8 -2.23 13.51 -0.11
N TYR A 9 -3.24 13.62 -0.96
CA TYR A 9 -4.22 12.58 -1.17
C TYR A 9 -4.49 12.37 -2.66
N LEU A 10 -4.82 11.14 -3.00
CA LEU A 10 -5.22 10.77 -4.35
C LEU A 10 -6.75 10.81 -4.45
N ASP A 11 -7.27 11.20 -5.61
CA ASP A 11 -8.69 11.07 -5.94
C ASP A 11 -8.86 10.20 -7.19
N ALA A 12 -9.44 9.00 -6.99
CA ALA A 12 -9.59 8.00 -8.02
C ALA A 12 -10.63 8.38 -9.09
N MET A 13 -11.63 9.19 -8.75
CA MET A 13 -12.67 9.63 -9.70
C MET A 13 -12.27 10.91 -10.42
N GLN A 14 -11.62 11.85 -9.73
CA GLN A 14 -11.15 13.09 -10.34
C GLN A 14 -9.84 12.92 -11.12
N ASN A 15 -9.16 11.78 -10.97
CA ASN A 15 -7.83 11.52 -11.53
C ASN A 15 -6.83 12.61 -11.14
N THR A 16 -6.69 12.86 -9.83
CA THR A 16 -5.73 13.86 -9.33
C THR A 16 -4.91 13.34 -8.16
N VAL A 17 -3.74 13.96 -8.00
CA VAL A 17 -3.05 14.08 -6.73
C VAL A 17 -3.34 15.50 -6.22
N SER A 18 -3.92 15.61 -5.04
CA SER A 18 -4.28 16.88 -4.42
C SER A 18 -3.63 17.01 -3.05
N MET A 19 -3.61 18.22 -2.48
CA MET A 19 -3.26 18.42 -1.08
C MET A 19 -4.22 19.37 -0.37
N ILE A 20 -4.26 19.25 0.95
CA ILE A 20 -5.04 20.07 1.88
C ILE A 20 -4.27 20.20 3.20
N ARG A 21 -4.53 21.25 3.97
CA ARG A 21 -3.99 21.38 5.33
C ARG A 21 -4.77 20.52 6.31
N GLY A 22 -4.13 20.13 7.41
CA GLY A 22 -4.76 19.37 8.49
C GLY A 22 -5.90 20.08 9.24
N ASP A 23 -6.20 21.35 8.93
CA ASP A 23 -7.37 22.11 9.37
C ASP A 23 -8.45 22.30 8.29
N GLY A 24 -8.27 21.74 7.09
CA GLY A 24 -9.17 21.88 5.94
C GLY A 24 -8.84 23.06 5.00
N SER A 25 -7.84 23.89 5.33
CA SER A 25 -7.45 25.05 4.49
C SER A 25 -6.52 24.68 3.32
N ASP A 26 -6.22 25.66 2.47
CA ASP A 26 -5.32 25.60 1.29
C ASP A 26 -5.50 24.38 0.35
N LYS A 27 -6.72 23.84 0.21
CA LYS A 27 -6.99 22.74 -0.74
C LYS A 27 -6.57 23.14 -2.16
N ARG A 28 -5.70 22.33 -2.78
CA ARG A 28 -5.23 22.52 -4.16
C ARG A 28 -4.89 21.20 -4.83
N THR A 29 -5.21 21.08 -6.12
CA THR A 29 -4.67 20.03 -6.98
C THR A 29 -3.18 20.29 -7.21
N LEU A 30 -2.37 19.24 -7.08
CA LEU A 30 -0.92 19.28 -7.35
C LEU A 30 -0.62 18.72 -8.75
N PHE A 31 -1.22 17.58 -9.08
CA PHE A 31 -1.04 16.90 -10.35
C PHE A 31 -2.39 16.44 -10.91
N SER A 32 -2.58 16.66 -12.21
CA SER A 32 -3.64 16.09 -13.04
C SER A 32 -3.06 15.16 -14.13
N THR A 33 -1.78 15.35 -14.45
CA THR A 33 -1.00 14.50 -15.36
C THR A 33 -0.59 13.21 -14.65
N GLY A 34 -0.47 12.11 -15.41
CA GLY A 34 0.00 10.82 -14.89
C GLY A 34 -0.94 10.16 -13.87
N CYS A 35 -2.19 10.60 -13.78
CA CYS A 35 -3.22 10.05 -12.90
C CYS A 35 -4.28 9.31 -13.72
N MET A 36 -4.57 8.05 -13.36
CA MET A 36 -5.59 7.21 -13.99
C MET A 36 -6.10 6.17 -12.99
N CYS A 37 -7.23 6.47 -12.36
CA CYS A 37 -7.74 5.78 -11.18
C CYS A 37 -6.64 5.59 -10.11
N PRO A 38 -6.01 6.68 -9.63
CA PRO A 38 -4.91 6.59 -8.67
C PRO A 38 -5.37 6.04 -7.31
N ASP A 39 -4.57 5.16 -6.71
CA ASP A 39 -4.94 4.40 -5.50
C ASP A 39 -3.94 4.56 -4.36
N GLY A 40 -2.73 4.01 -4.44
CA GLY A 40 -1.71 4.19 -3.38
C GLY A 40 -0.73 5.35 -3.65
N ILE A 41 -0.17 5.92 -2.58
CA ILE A 41 0.79 7.04 -2.62
C ILE A 41 1.93 6.84 -1.60
N VAL A 42 3.14 7.31 -1.92
CA VAL A 42 4.26 7.37 -0.97
C VAL A 42 5.21 8.54 -1.26
N LEU A 43 5.85 9.09 -0.23
CA LEU A 43 6.85 10.15 -0.36
C LEU A 43 8.27 9.59 -0.27
N ASP A 44 9.07 9.86 -1.30
CA ASP A 44 10.51 9.70 -1.26
C ASP A 44 11.12 10.97 -0.66
N LEU A 45 11.66 10.81 0.56
CA LEU A 45 12.32 11.85 1.34
C LEU A 45 13.84 11.63 1.42
N SER A 46 14.39 10.68 0.64
CA SER A 46 15.81 10.29 0.72
C SER A 46 16.75 11.48 0.51
N LYS A 47 16.52 12.28 -0.53
CA LYS A 47 17.27 13.51 -0.81
C LYS A 47 16.95 14.65 0.16
N TYR A 48 15.67 14.90 0.42
CA TYR A 48 15.23 15.94 1.37
C TYR A 48 15.82 15.74 2.77
N LYS A 49 16.04 14.49 3.20
CA LYS A 49 16.71 14.16 4.47
C LYS A 49 18.10 14.80 4.58
N GLU A 50 18.82 14.96 3.47
CA GLU A 50 20.15 15.57 3.42
C GLU A 50 20.06 17.08 3.11
N SER A 51 19.33 17.47 2.07
CA SER A 51 19.32 18.85 1.56
C SER A 51 18.48 19.84 2.37
N LYS A 52 17.40 19.37 3.00
CA LYS A 52 16.33 20.19 3.59
C LYS A 52 15.60 21.13 2.62
N ASP A 53 15.80 21.05 1.30
CA ASP A 53 15.00 21.80 0.31
C ASP A 53 13.73 21.01 -0.03
N PRO A 54 12.50 21.51 0.26
CA PRO A 54 11.26 20.82 -0.09
C PRO A 54 11.11 20.44 -1.57
N LYS A 55 11.88 21.05 -2.49
CA LYS A 55 11.92 20.67 -3.91
C LYS A 55 12.49 19.26 -4.15
N ASP A 56 13.32 18.75 -3.24
CA ASP A 56 13.88 17.39 -3.32
C ASP A 56 12.90 16.30 -2.87
N ILE A 57 11.69 16.66 -2.45
CA ILE A 57 10.63 15.71 -2.12
C ILE A 57 9.98 15.22 -3.42
N ILE A 58 10.13 13.93 -3.69
CA ILE A 58 9.43 13.25 -4.79
C ILE A 58 8.22 12.53 -4.22
N VAL A 59 7.07 12.70 -4.86
CA VAL A 59 5.89 11.88 -4.61
C VAL A 59 5.79 10.81 -5.68
N TRP A 60 5.50 9.58 -5.26
CA TRP A 60 5.20 8.45 -6.11
C TRP A 60 3.75 8.02 -5.87
N TRP A 61 3.05 7.62 -6.93
CA TRP A 61 1.72 7.05 -6.81
C TRP A 61 1.48 5.90 -7.79
N GLY A 62 0.63 4.98 -7.36
CA GLY A 62 0.11 3.88 -8.14
C GLY A 62 -1.20 4.26 -8.84
N ASN A 63 -1.35 3.79 -10.05
CA ASN A 63 -2.55 3.94 -10.87
C ASN A 63 -3.13 2.55 -11.13
N MET A 64 -4.44 2.39 -10.93
CA MET A 64 -5.14 1.17 -11.33
C MET A 64 -5.26 1.05 -12.86
N GLY A 65 -5.12 2.17 -13.59
CA GLY A 65 -5.19 2.18 -15.06
C GLY A 65 -6.62 2.19 -15.59
N CYS A 66 -6.76 1.98 -16.90
CA CYS A 66 -8.04 1.85 -17.58
C CYS A 66 -8.62 0.45 -17.36
N MET A 67 -9.71 0.34 -16.61
CA MET A 67 -10.54 -0.87 -16.62
C MET A 67 -11.22 -1.07 -17.98
N LYS A 68 -11.49 -2.32 -18.33
CA LYS A 68 -12.30 -2.68 -19.48
C LYS A 68 -13.79 -2.53 -19.11
N PRO A 69 -14.63 -1.81 -19.87
CA PRO A 69 -16.05 -1.72 -19.55
C PRO A 69 -16.73 -3.09 -19.56
N CYS A 70 -17.35 -3.48 -18.46
CA CYS A 70 -18.05 -4.75 -18.29
C CYS A 70 -19.50 -4.49 -17.81
N PRO A 71 -20.47 -4.36 -18.72
CA PRO A 71 -21.87 -4.09 -18.36
C PRO A 71 -22.50 -5.29 -17.62
N GLY A 72 -22.43 -5.27 -16.29
CA GLY A 72 -22.97 -6.32 -15.43
C GLY A 72 -22.30 -6.40 -14.06
N SER A 73 -21.02 -6.04 -13.96
CA SER A 73 -20.29 -6.00 -12.68
C SER A 73 -20.72 -4.82 -11.81
N GLY A 74 -20.55 -4.95 -10.49
CA GLY A 74 -21.00 -3.96 -9.50
C GLY A 74 -20.42 -2.54 -9.64
N ASP A 75 -19.27 -2.37 -10.29
CA ASP A 75 -18.66 -1.06 -10.61
C ASP A 75 -18.61 -0.76 -12.13
N GLY A 76 -19.14 -1.66 -12.96
CA GLY A 76 -19.21 -1.52 -14.43
C GLY A 76 -17.88 -1.79 -15.16
N GLY A 77 -16.85 -2.26 -14.46
CA GLY A 77 -15.55 -2.61 -15.02
C GLY A 77 -15.18 -4.10 -14.88
N ASP A 78 -14.28 -4.53 -15.75
CA ASP A 78 -13.38 -5.66 -15.55
C ASP A 78 -11.96 -5.10 -15.37
N TRP A 79 -11.39 -5.36 -14.19
CA TRP A 79 -10.08 -4.87 -13.78
C TRP A 79 -8.95 -5.86 -14.07
N HIS A 80 -9.22 -7.10 -14.49
CA HIS A 80 -8.18 -8.10 -14.75
C HIS A 80 -7.38 -7.79 -16.03
N GLU A 81 -7.93 -6.98 -16.93
CA GLU A 81 -7.27 -6.46 -18.13
C GLU A 81 -6.77 -5.00 -17.98
N ALA A 82 -6.73 -4.45 -16.75
CA ALA A 82 -6.30 -3.08 -16.51
C ALA A 82 -4.79 -2.83 -16.74
N ASP A 83 -4.43 -1.64 -17.20
CA ASP A 83 -3.05 -1.26 -17.63
C ASP A 83 -2.23 -0.54 -16.55
N GLY A 84 -2.41 -0.91 -15.28
CA GLY A 84 -1.87 -0.21 -14.11
C GLY A 84 -0.39 0.19 -14.20
N PHE A 85 -0.03 1.29 -13.56
CA PHE A 85 1.31 1.87 -13.69
C PHE A 85 1.70 2.76 -12.50
N LEU A 86 3.02 2.95 -12.35
CA LEU A 86 3.57 3.92 -11.42
C LEU A 86 3.78 5.28 -12.10
N SER A 87 3.55 6.35 -11.35
CA SER A 87 3.89 7.73 -11.72
C SER A 87 4.68 8.38 -10.59
N ARG A 88 5.45 9.42 -10.92
CA ARG A 88 6.13 10.26 -9.92
C ARG A 88 6.29 11.69 -10.39
N GLY A 89 6.48 12.61 -9.45
CA GLY A 89 6.74 14.02 -9.71
C GLY A 89 7.42 14.72 -8.53
N MET A 90 7.99 15.91 -8.77
CA MET A 90 8.50 16.76 -7.69
C MET A 90 7.31 17.39 -6.97
N LEU A 91 7.15 17.17 -5.67
CA LEU A 91 5.92 17.47 -4.91
C LEU A 91 5.44 18.92 -5.07
N PHE A 92 6.37 19.87 -5.17
CA PHE A 92 6.10 21.30 -5.37
C PHE A 92 6.53 21.81 -6.76
N GLY A 93 6.68 20.91 -7.74
CA GLY A 93 7.09 21.20 -9.10
C GLY A 93 5.94 21.34 -10.11
N GLY A 94 4.77 20.78 -9.81
CA GLY A 94 3.59 20.78 -10.69
C GLY A 94 3.68 19.77 -11.86
N ASP A 95 2.61 19.75 -12.68
CA ASP A 95 2.38 18.75 -13.74
C ASP A 95 3.54 18.58 -14.75
N THR A 96 4.34 19.63 -14.99
CA THR A 96 5.52 19.58 -15.89
C THR A 96 6.66 18.69 -15.37
N THR A 97 6.58 18.24 -14.12
CA THR A 97 7.57 17.37 -13.47
C THR A 97 7.14 15.92 -13.38
N VAL A 98 5.93 15.60 -13.87
CA VAL A 98 5.36 14.26 -13.79
C VAL A 98 5.91 13.35 -14.88
N GLU A 99 6.38 12.17 -14.49
CA GLU A 99 6.80 11.10 -15.39
C GLU A 99 6.01 9.80 -15.10
N ARG A 100 5.49 9.15 -16.16
CA ARG A 100 5.05 7.75 -16.09
C ARG A 100 6.30 6.90 -16.03
N VAL A 101 6.37 6.02 -15.04
CA VAL A 101 7.56 5.24 -14.72
C VAL A 101 7.75 4.14 -15.77
N GLU A 102 8.90 4.15 -16.44
CA GLU A 102 9.32 3.07 -17.34
C GLU A 102 9.67 1.82 -16.53
N VAL A 103 9.21 0.65 -17.00
CA VAL A 103 9.42 -0.64 -16.33
C VAL A 103 10.15 -1.60 -17.27
N ASN A 104 11.24 -2.19 -16.77
CA ASN A 104 11.95 -3.31 -17.39
C ASN A 104 11.49 -4.64 -16.77
N PRO A 105 11.35 -5.72 -17.56
CA PRO A 105 11.25 -7.06 -17.02
C PRO A 105 12.55 -7.47 -16.30
N PRO A 106 12.49 -8.38 -15.31
CA PRO A 106 13.63 -8.73 -14.47
C PRO A 106 14.68 -9.51 -15.26
N ARG A 107 15.86 -8.92 -15.49
CA ARG A 107 16.88 -9.44 -16.43
C ARG A 107 17.41 -10.82 -16.02
N HIS A 108 17.44 -11.10 -14.72
CA HIS A 108 17.94 -12.34 -14.16
C HIS A 108 16.96 -13.52 -14.29
N LEU A 109 15.66 -13.29 -14.51
CA LEU A 109 14.70 -14.34 -14.86
C LEU A 109 14.66 -14.64 -16.37
N VAL A 110 15.27 -13.78 -17.19
CA VAL A 110 15.39 -13.98 -18.65
C VAL A 110 16.63 -14.81 -19.02
N GLN A 111 17.66 -14.86 -18.16
CA GLN A 111 18.90 -15.61 -18.40
C GLN A 111 18.86 -17.05 -17.86
N GLY A 112 18.00 -17.88 -18.46
CA GLY A 112 18.10 -19.34 -18.37
C GLY A 112 16.84 -20.05 -17.91
N THR A 113 16.58 -21.20 -18.53
CA THR A 113 15.40 -22.09 -18.39
C THR A 113 14.12 -21.60 -19.05
N ALA A 114 13.35 -22.56 -19.58
CA ALA A 114 12.07 -22.34 -20.26
C ALA A 114 10.88 -22.20 -19.29
N GLU A 115 11.15 -21.89 -18.02
CA GLU A 115 10.17 -21.97 -16.92
C GLU A 115 9.60 -20.61 -16.53
N TYR A 116 10.35 -19.50 -16.65
CA TYR A 116 9.76 -18.16 -16.56
C TYR A 116 9.11 -17.74 -17.88
N GLN A 117 7.95 -18.32 -18.16
CA GLN A 117 6.98 -17.65 -19.01
C GLN A 117 6.33 -16.53 -18.18
N ALA A 118 6.79 -15.29 -18.36
CA ALA A 118 5.89 -14.16 -18.15
C ALA A 118 4.60 -14.48 -18.93
N PRO A 119 3.42 -14.49 -18.30
CA PRO A 119 2.21 -14.91 -18.99
C PRO A 119 2.03 -14.00 -20.20
N ALA A 120 2.05 -14.58 -21.42
CA ALA A 120 2.32 -13.83 -22.64
C ALA A 120 1.31 -12.71 -22.95
N ASN A 121 0.20 -12.65 -22.20
CA ASN A 121 -0.90 -11.71 -22.31
C ASN A 121 -1.28 -11.02 -20.98
N LEU A 122 -0.52 -11.15 -19.87
CA LEU A 122 -0.80 -10.41 -18.63
C LEU A 122 0.12 -9.20 -18.48
N ALA A 123 -0.45 -8.07 -18.07
CA ALA A 123 0.30 -6.85 -17.80
C ALA A 123 1.30 -7.07 -16.65
N LEU A 124 2.49 -6.46 -16.75
CA LEU A 124 3.51 -6.51 -15.68
C LEU A 124 2.98 -5.91 -14.37
N ILE A 125 2.02 -5.00 -14.47
CA ILE A 125 1.25 -4.37 -13.40
C ILE A 125 -0.21 -4.34 -13.89
N THR A 126 -1.15 -4.83 -13.10
CA THR A 126 -2.58 -4.82 -13.45
C THR A 126 -3.27 -3.65 -12.75
N THR A 127 -3.17 -3.60 -11.43
CA THR A 127 -3.92 -2.69 -10.56
C THR A 127 -3.12 -2.34 -9.32
N VAL A 128 -2.37 -1.24 -9.36
CA VAL A 128 -1.56 -0.82 -8.21
C VAL A 128 -2.47 -0.40 -7.05
N LYS A 129 -2.22 -0.94 -5.86
CA LYS A 129 -2.84 -0.53 -4.59
C LYS A 129 -1.82 0.20 -3.73
N GLN A 130 -1.78 -0.05 -2.42
CA GLN A 130 -0.87 0.65 -1.53
C GLN A 130 0.59 0.41 -1.94
N LEU A 131 1.42 1.44 -1.76
CA LEU A 131 2.87 1.38 -1.96
C LEU A 131 3.59 1.83 -0.69
N ASP A 132 4.81 1.33 -0.52
CA ASP A 132 5.79 1.86 0.42
C ASP A 132 7.17 1.88 -0.27
N ILE A 133 8.07 2.73 0.22
CA ILE A 133 9.40 2.98 -0.35
C ILE A 133 10.47 2.84 0.72
N THR A 134 11.62 2.29 0.34
CA THR A 134 12.77 2.21 1.25
C THR A 134 13.24 3.59 1.70
N LEU A 135 13.83 3.68 2.90
CA LEU A 135 14.38 4.88 3.52
C LEU A 135 15.44 5.59 2.65
N ASN A 136 16.06 4.84 1.73
CA ASN A 136 17.07 5.31 0.78
C ASN A 136 16.51 5.62 -0.62
N GLY A 137 15.20 5.52 -0.85
CA GLY A 137 14.53 5.82 -2.14
C GLY A 137 14.82 4.84 -3.28
N ASN A 138 15.59 3.78 -3.06
CA ASN A 138 16.07 2.90 -4.14
C ASN A 138 15.06 1.85 -4.62
N CYS A 139 14.11 1.45 -3.76
CA CYS A 139 13.13 0.40 -4.07
C CYS A 139 11.73 0.81 -3.61
N ILE A 140 10.75 0.64 -4.50
CA ILE A 140 9.33 0.78 -4.21
C ILE A 140 8.72 -0.61 -4.16
N PHE A 141 7.85 -0.85 -3.20
CA PHE A 141 7.09 -2.08 -3.05
C PHE A 141 5.61 -1.73 -3.10
N PHE A 142 4.80 -2.59 -3.72
CA PHE A 142 3.36 -2.36 -3.81
C PHE A 142 2.60 -3.69 -3.90
N CYS A 143 1.37 -3.68 -3.41
CA CYS A 143 0.40 -4.71 -3.75
C CYS A 143 -0.21 -4.44 -5.13
N ASP A 144 -0.41 -5.51 -5.88
CA ASP A 144 -1.21 -5.53 -7.11
C ASP A 144 -2.43 -6.43 -6.87
N ARG A 145 -3.65 -5.85 -6.94
CA ARG A 145 -4.89 -6.51 -6.52
C ARG A 145 -5.26 -7.65 -7.46
N GLU A 146 -5.60 -7.33 -8.71
CA GLU A 146 -5.90 -8.28 -9.78
C GLU A 146 -4.62 -8.92 -10.35
N GLY A 147 -3.45 -8.31 -10.17
CA GLY A 147 -2.16 -8.95 -10.42
C GLY A 147 -1.73 -9.95 -9.34
N HIS A 148 -2.58 -10.21 -8.34
CA HIS A 148 -2.44 -11.19 -7.25
C HIS A 148 -1.04 -11.26 -6.63
N GLY A 149 -0.48 -10.15 -6.16
CA GLY A 149 0.82 -10.25 -5.50
C GLY A 149 1.48 -8.98 -4.98
N VAL A 150 2.55 -9.18 -4.22
CA VAL A 150 3.48 -8.13 -3.81
C VAL A 150 4.59 -8.01 -4.87
N LYS A 151 4.76 -6.81 -5.40
CA LYS A 151 5.75 -6.48 -6.43
C LYS A 151 6.75 -5.46 -5.90
N LYS A 152 7.97 -5.48 -6.45
CA LYS A 152 9.06 -4.54 -6.14
C LYS A 152 9.62 -3.94 -7.41
N TYR A 153 9.70 -2.63 -7.46
CA TYR A 153 10.34 -1.85 -8.51
C TYR A 153 11.68 -1.28 -8.01
N ASN A 154 12.77 -1.54 -8.74
CA ASN A 154 14.08 -0.95 -8.47
C ASN A 154 14.22 0.38 -9.24
N VAL A 155 14.38 1.49 -8.51
CA VAL A 155 14.40 2.85 -9.10
C VAL A 155 15.60 3.08 -10.02
N MET A 156 16.73 2.39 -9.79
CA MET A 156 17.96 2.56 -10.56
C MET A 156 18.05 1.66 -11.80
N THR A 157 17.62 0.40 -11.71
CA THR A 157 17.65 -0.54 -12.86
C THR A 157 16.35 -0.52 -13.67
N LYS A 158 15.30 0.11 -13.12
CA LYS A 158 13.92 0.08 -13.60
C LYS A 158 13.29 -1.31 -13.64
N GLU A 159 13.94 -2.31 -13.02
CA GLU A 159 13.43 -3.69 -13.01
C GLU A 159 12.25 -3.81 -12.06
N LEU A 160 11.16 -4.39 -12.55
CA LEU A 160 10.04 -4.84 -11.74
C LEU A 160 10.16 -6.34 -11.48
N VAL A 161 10.01 -6.74 -10.21
CA VAL A 161 10.05 -8.13 -9.76
C VAL A 161 8.75 -8.46 -9.02
N MET A 162 8.11 -9.58 -9.37
CA MET A 162 7.05 -10.16 -8.56
C MET A 162 7.69 -10.91 -7.38
N LEU A 163 7.62 -10.34 -6.18
CA LEU A 163 8.21 -10.95 -4.99
C LEU A 163 7.38 -12.13 -4.50
N LEU A 164 6.06 -11.99 -4.46
CA LEU A 164 5.15 -13.01 -3.96
C LEU A 164 3.87 -13.00 -4.80
N SER A 165 3.51 -14.15 -5.36
CA SER A 165 2.18 -14.37 -5.95
C SER A 165 1.24 -14.94 -4.88
N SER A 166 0.08 -14.34 -4.70
CA SER A 166 -0.98 -14.82 -3.80
C SER A 166 -1.57 -16.16 -4.24
N ASP A 167 -1.43 -16.56 -5.51
CA ASP A 167 -1.78 -17.91 -5.98
C ASP A 167 -0.92 -19.00 -5.33
N SER A 168 0.35 -18.70 -5.02
CA SER A 168 1.24 -19.63 -4.30
C SER A 168 0.85 -19.83 -2.84
N LEU A 169 -0.06 -18.99 -2.30
CA LEU A 169 -0.63 -19.12 -0.97
C LEU A 169 -1.91 -19.97 -0.94
N ALA A 170 -2.46 -20.34 -2.10
CA ALA A 170 -3.68 -21.14 -2.22
C ALA A 170 -3.63 -22.53 -1.52
N PRO A 171 -2.49 -23.26 -1.49
CA PRO A 171 -2.39 -24.50 -0.70
C PRO A 171 -2.63 -24.30 0.81
N PHE A 172 -2.50 -23.07 1.30
CA PHE A 172 -2.72 -22.68 2.69
C PHE A 172 -4.08 -21.96 2.89
N GLN A 173 -4.93 -21.87 1.87
CA GLN A 173 -6.27 -21.28 1.95
C GLN A 173 -7.34 -22.35 2.24
N CYS A 174 -7.91 -22.28 3.44
CA CYS A 174 -9.28 -22.72 3.78
C CYS A 174 -9.79 -24.10 3.29
N GLY A 175 -8.93 -25.10 3.08
CA GLY A 175 -9.34 -26.51 2.99
C GLY A 175 -10.27 -26.89 1.83
N ILE A 176 -10.37 -26.06 0.79
CA ILE A 176 -11.20 -26.31 -0.40
C ILE A 176 -10.26 -26.62 -1.59
N PRO A 177 -10.38 -27.80 -2.24
CA PRO A 177 -9.54 -28.14 -3.38
C PRO A 177 -10.17 -27.60 -4.69
N GLY A 178 -9.58 -26.54 -5.26
CA GLY A 178 -10.06 -25.93 -6.50
C GLY A 178 -8.95 -25.26 -7.29
N ARG A 179 -8.90 -25.51 -8.61
CA ARG A 179 -7.98 -24.85 -9.54
C ARG A 179 -8.78 -23.74 -10.24
N ALA A 180 -8.35 -22.49 -10.13
CA ALA A 180 -9.04 -21.36 -10.75
C ALA A 180 -9.18 -21.57 -12.27
N GLY A 181 -10.43 -21.58 -12.75
CA GLY A 181 -10.76 -21.34 -14.15
C GLY A 181 -11.25 -19.91 -14.28
N ALA A 182 -10.70 -19.15 -15.22
CA ALA A 182 -11.15 -17.78 -15.47
C ALA A 182 -12.58 -17.79 -16.04
N SER A 183 -13.56 -17.44 -15.20
CA SER A 183 -14.95 -17.16 -15.59
C SER A 183 -15.16 -15.65 -15.64
N SER A 184 -15.69 -15.15 -16.75
CA SER A 184 -15.58 -13.75 -17.16
C SER A 184 -16.71 -12.82 -16.70
N GLU A 185 -17.30 -13.02 -15.51
CA GLU A 185 -18.49 -12.24 -15.09
C GLU A 185 -18.38 -11.58 -13.71
N GLU A 186 -17.92 -12.26 -12.64
CA GLU A 186 -17.45 -11.62 -11.38
C GLU A 186 -16.34 -12.49 -10.74
N PRO A 187 -15.40 -11.92 -9.97
CA PRO A 187 -14.35 -12.70 -9.31
C PRO A 187 -14.97 -13.68 -8.31
N SER A 188 -14.45 -14.91 -8.27
CA SER A 188 -14.96 -15.90 -7.33
C SER A 188 -14.57 -15.56 -5.89
N CYS A 189 -15.33 -16.04 -4.90
CA CYS A 189 -14.97 -15.86 -3.49
C CYS A 189 -13.57 -16.43 -3.14
N GLU A 190 -13.05 -17.37 -3.93
CA GLU A 190 -11.67 -17.89 -3.82
C GLU A 190 -10.65 -16.88 -4.38
N GLU A 191 -10.99 -16.21 -5.49
CA GLU A 191 -10.19 -15.17 -6.11
C GLU A 191 -10.05 -13.93 -5.24
N GLU A 192 -11.15 -13.45 -4.66
CA GLU A 192 -11.12 -12.28 -3.79
C GLU A 192 -10.29 -12.50 -2.51
N CYS A 193 -10.07 -13.76 -2.10
CA CYS A 193 -9.14 -14.14 -1.04
C CYS A 193 -7.64 -13.97 -1.41
N ARG A 194 -7.34 -13.66 -2.68
CA ARG A 194 -5.98 -13.41 -3.23
C ARG A 194 -5.69 -11.94 -3.51
N PHE A 195 -6.68 -11.06 -3.33
CA PHE A 195 -6.54 -9.62 -3.55
C PHE A 195 -5.59 -8.97 -2.54
N CYS A 196 -4.33 -8.77 -2.96
CA CYS A 196 -3.31 -7.99 -2.27
C CYS A 196 -3.70 -6.50 -2.30
N VAL A 197 -3.71 -5.80 -1.16
CA VAL A 197 -4.06 -4.36 -1.15
C VAL A 197 -3.08 -3.50 -0.37
N GLY A 198 -2.86 -3.78 0.91
CA GLY A 198 -2.00 -3.00 1.80
C GLY A 198 -0.58 -3.54 1.90
N ILE A 199 0.37 -2.66 2.20
CA ILE A 199 1.77 -2.99 2.39
C ILE A 199 2.45 -2.02 3.38
N ALA A 200 3.35 -2.55 4.22
CA ALA A 200 4.26 -1.74 5.05
C ALA A 200 5.62 -2.42 5.20
N LEU A 201 6.71 -1.64 5.11
CA LEU A 201 8.09 -2.14 5.18
C LEU A 201 8.68 -1.99 6.58
N ASP A 202 9.35 -3.05 7.07
CA ASP A 202 10.19 -2.98 8.25
C ASP A 202 11.66 -3.29 7.90
N GLU A 203 12.38 -2.24 7.53
CA GLU A 203 13.83 -2.30 7.29
C GLU A 203 14.67 -2.56 8.54
N GLY A 204 14.09 -2.35 9.74
CA GLY A 204 14.75 -2.63 11.01
C GLY A 204 14.88 -4.13 11.26
N HIS A 205 13.78 -4.85 11.03
CA HIS A 205 13.65 -6.29 11.29
C HIS A 205 13.70 -7.17 10.04
N ASN A 206 13.84 -6.58 8.84
CA ASN A 206 13.88 -7.27 7.55
C ASN A 206 12.61 -8.09 7.27
N CYS A 207 11.44 -7.47 7.41
CA CYS A 207 10.17 -8.06 6.99
C CYS A 207 9.29 -7.07 6.24
N ILE A 208 8.32 -7.62 5.51
CA ILE A 208 7.25 -6.87 4.87
C ILE A 208 5.93 -7.36 5.47
N PHE A 209 5.04 -6.43 5.81
CA PHE A 209 3.66 -6.71 6.15
C PHE A 209 2.79 -6.43 4.93
N PHE A 210 1.78 -7.25 4.67
CA PHE A 210 0.83 -7.02 3.59
C PHE A 210 -0.57 -7.54 3.94
N THR A 211 -1.60 -7.04 3.27
CA THR A 211 -2.99 -7.53 3.43
C THR A 211 -3.43 -8.38 2.26
N LEU A 212 -4.28 -9.35 2.54
CA LEU A 212 -5.20 -9.94 1.57
C LEU A 212 -6.60 -9.51 1.99
N LYS A 213 -7.24 -8.65 1.19
CA LYS A 213 -8.51 -8.00 1.57
C LYS A 213 -9.63 -9.02 1.78
N GLY A 214 -9.71 -10.04 0.93
CA GLY A 214 -10.81 -10.98 0.94
C GLY A 214 -12.08 -10.46 0.24
N PRO A 215 -13.09 -11.33 0.09
CA PRO A 215 -14.41 -11.01 -0.46
C PRO A 215 -15.15 -9.89 0.29
N PRO A 216 -15.86 -8.99 -0.42
CA PRO A 216 -16.70 -7.94 0.17
C PRO A 216 -17.63 -8.48 1.26
N LYS A 217 -17.55 -7.91 2.46
CA LYS A 217 -18.31 -8.33 3.66
C LYS A 217 -18.20 -9.82 4.01
N GLY A 218 -17.19 -10.53 3.48
CA GLY A 218 -17.05 -11.98 3.64
C GLY A 218 -16.24 -12.41 4.86
N GLY A 219 -15.54 -11.49 5.54
CA GLY A 219 -14.82 -11.77 6.79
C GLY A 219 -13.67 -12.76 6.64
N LYS A 220 -13.04 -12.83 5.45
CA LYS A 220 -11.88 -13.69 5.15
C LYS A 220 -10.59 -12.90 4.92
N GLY A 221 -10.60 -11.61 5.26
CA GLY A 221 -9.44 -10.75 5.19
C GLY A 221 -8.32 -11.21 6.11
N ARG A 222 -7.07 -10.96 5.72
CA ARG A 222 -5.89 -11.39 6.46
C ARG A 222 -4.80 -10.31 6.44
N ILE A 223 -4.05 -10.22 7.53
CA ILE A 223 -2.79 -9.46 7.63
C ILE A 223 -1.66 -10.48 7.76
N LEU A 224 -0.72 -10.46 6.83
CA LEU A 224 0.37 -11.42 6.73
C LEU A 224 1.73 -10.71 6.75
N THR A 225 2.80 -11.50 6.96
CA THR A 225 4.18 -11.03 6.82
C THR A 225 5.07 -12.07 6.17
N PHE A 226 6.17 -11.62 5.55
CA PHE A 226 7.28 -12.47 5.13
C PHE A 226 8.64 -11.76 5.34
N PRO A 227 9.74 -12.52 5.52
CA PRO A 227 11.08 -11.95 5.64
C PRO A 227 11.59 -11.40 4.30
N TYR A 228 12.19 -10.20 4.34
CA TYR A 228 12.84 -9.56 3.19
C TYR A 228 14.08 -8.78 3.65
N CYS A 229 15.26 -9.18 3.19
CA CYS A 229 16.52 -8.52 3.54
C CYS A 229 16.72 -7.25 2.69
N PHE A 230 16.66 -6.06 3.30
CA PHE A 230 16.81 -4.79 2.58
C PHE A 230 18.27 -4.40 2.33
N LYS A 231 19.22 -4.97 3.09
CA LYS A 231 20.64 -4.60 3.06
C LYS A 231 21.49 -5.47 2.13
N CYS A 232 21.00 -6.64 1.73
CA CYS A 232 21.70 -7.58 0.84
C CYS A 232 20.79 -7.99 -0.32
N ARG A 233 21.36 -8.19 -1.53
CA ARG A 233 20.61 -8.65 -2.71
C ARG A 233 20.07 -10.10 -2.65
N ASN A 234 20.11 -10.75 -1.48
CA ASN A 234 19.71 -12.15 -1.23
C ASN A 234 19.27 -12.30 0.25
N LEU A 235 18.40 -13.23 0.69
CA LEU A 235 17.37 -14.10 0.08
C LEU A 235 16.48 -14.64 1.25
N PRO A 236 15.32 -15.25 0.97
CA PRO A 236 15.17 -16.69 1.26
C PRO A 236 14.82 -17.48 0.00
N SER A 237 15.26 -18.74 -0.09
CA SER A 237 15.17 -19.53 -1.33
C SER A 237 14.62 -20.93 -1.13
N THR A 238 13.93 -21.46 -2.13
CA THR A 238 13.52 -22.87 -2.27
C THR A 238 14.70 -23.81 -2.61
N THR A 239 15.90 -23.53 -2.10
CA THR A 239 17.23 -23.71 -2.74
C THR A 239 17.48 -22.63 -3.79
N ALA A 240 18.55 -21.85 -3.63
CA ALA A 240 18.85 -20.67 -4.45
C ALA A 240 18.63 -20.91 -5.94
N ALA A 241 18.10 -19.89 -6.65
CA ALA A 241 18.34 -19.73 -8.08
C ALA A 241 19.84 -20.02 -8.29
N LYS A 242 20.18 -21.10 -9.03
CA LYS A 242 21.43 -21.85 -8.78
C LYS A 242 22.71 -21.14 -9.25
N THR A 243 22.62 -19.84 -9.51
CA THR A 243 23.71 -18.90 -9.78
C THR A 243 23.45 -17.58 -9.02
N SER A 244 24.53 -16.96 -8.53
CA SER A 244 24.55 -16.13 -7.31
C SER A 244 24.09 -14.66 -7.45
N ALA A 245 22.96 -14.35 -8.11
CA ALA A 245 22.60 -12.95 -8.41
C ALA A 245 21.09 -12.59 -8.54
N ALA A 246 20.15 -13.47 -8.20
CA ALA A 246 18.72 -13.22 -8.41
C ALA A 246 18.02 -12.59 -7.18
N GLU A 247 17.59 -11.32 -7.30
CA GLU A 247 16.75 -10.67 -6.30
C GLU A 247 15.27 -11.07 -6.45
N GLY A 248 14.71 -11.80 -5.49
CA GLY A 248 13.31 -11.60 -5.08
C GLY A 248 12.24 -12.51 -5.71
N VAL A 249 12.24 -13.79 -5.36
CA VAL A 249 10.99 -14.54 -5.16
C VAL A 249 10.98 -14.99 -3.71
N VAL A 250 9.89 -14.73 -3.00
CA VAL A 250 9.66 -15.12 -1.61
C VAL A 250 9.24 -16.58 -1.60
N ASP A 251 9.85 -17.37 -0.72
CA ASP A 251 9.41 -18.74 -0.44
C ASP A 251 8.04 -18.70 0.27
N PRO A 252 6.95 -19.26 -0.30
CA PRO A 252 5.63 -19.25 0.31
C PRO A 252 5.58 -19.87 1.71
N GLU A 253 6.47 -20.82 2.02
CA GLU A 253 6.55 -21.43 3.36
C GLU A 253 7.06 -20.45 4.44
N THR A 254 7.68 -19.34 4.04
CA THR A 254 8.12 -18.27 4.95
C THR A 254 7.06 -17.20 5.22
N VAL A 255 5.90 -17.29 4.56
CA VAL A 255 4.78 -16.36 4.74
C VAL A 255 3.96 -16.77 5.96
N VAL A 256 3.72 -15.83 6.85
CA VAL A 256 3.05 -16.02 8.15
C VAL A 256 1.76 -15.20 8.17
N SER A 257 0.62 -15.81 8.46
CA SER A 257 -0.58 -15.06 8.82
C SER A 257 -0.46 -14.56 10.27
N LEU A 258 -0.66 -13.27 10.48
CA LEU A 258 -0.59 -12.62 11.79
C LEU A 258 -1.97 -12.34 12.37
N ILE A 259 -2.93 -11.99 11.50
CA ILE A 259 -4.35 -11.84 11.86
C ILE A 259 -5.20 -12.43 10.73
N ASP A 260 -6.09 -13.35 11.08
CA ASP A 260 -7.08 -13.94 10.16
C ASP A 260 -8.49 -13.40 10.43
N ASN A 261 -9.43 -13.75 9.55
CA ASN A 261 -10.86 -13.44 9.64
C ASN A 261 -11.18 -11.95 9.86
N GLN A 262 -10.38 -11.07 9.26
CA GLN A 262 -10.66 -9.64 9.23
C GLN A 262 -11.79 -9.36 8.23
N PRO A 263 -12.59 -8.28 8.44
CA PRO A 263 -13.61 -7.85 7.51
C PRO A 263 -13.08 -7.70 6.07
N GLU A 264 -12.27 -6.67 5.84
CA GLU A 264 -11.69 -6.30 4.54
C GLU A 264 -10.50 -5.34 4.80
N PRO A 265 -9.33 -5.85 5.25
CA PRO A 265 -8.19 -5.01 5.59
C PRO A 265 -7.57 -4.40 4.33
N VAL A 266 -7.48 -3.07 4.29
CA VAL A 266 -7.03 -2.30 3.13
C VAL A 266 -5.58 -1.87 3.33
N ASP A 267 -5.33 -0.64 3.76
CA ASP A 267 -3.99 -0.07 3.89
C ASP A 267 -3.37 -0.39 5.24
N LEU A 268 -2.03 -0.49 5.27
CA LEU A 268 -1.21 -0.67 6.46
C LEU A 268 -0.36 0.57 6.74
N LEU A 269 -0.04 0.81 8.00
CA LEU A 269 0.92 1.83 8.42
C LEU A 269 1.72 1.33 9.62
N LEU A 270 3.03 1.19 9.46
CA LEU A 270 3.92 0.75 10.53
C LEU A 270 4.61 1.95 11.21
N ASP A 271 4.40 2.10 12.52
CA ASP A 271 5.27 2.90 13.38
C ASP A 271 6.37 2.00 13.96
N ALA A 272 7.47 1.86 13.21
CA ALA A 272 8.62 1.08 13.63
C ALA A 272 9.32 1.64 14.89
N GLN A 273 9.06 2.90 15.27
CA GLN A 273 9.64 3.52 16.46
C GLN A 273 8.85 3.19 17.73
N GLN A 274 7.52 3.08 17.64
CA GLN A 274 6.65 2.66 18.75
C GLN A 274 6.30 1.17 18.73
N GLY A 275 6.70 0.44 17.69
CA GLY A 275 6.31 -0.95 17.49
C GLY A 275 4.79 -1.08 17.40
N SER A 276 4.15 -0.34 16.49
CA SER A 276 2.69 -0.38 16.29
C SER A 276 2.34 -0.49 14.81
N LEU A 277 1.51 -1.47 14.47
CA LEU A 277 0.92 -1.63 13.14
C LEU A 277 -0.52 -1.11 13.19
N TYR A 278 -0.83 -0.20 12.28
CA TYR A 278 -2.16 0.38 12.09
C TYR A 278 -2.72 -0.09 10.75
N TRP A 279 -4.05 -0.20 10.66
CA TRP A 279 -4.72 -0.52 9.40
C TRP A 279 -6.17 -0.04 9.34
N THR A 280 -6.66 0.14 8.12
CA THR A 280 -8.08 0.34 7.79
C THR A 280 -8.76 -0.98 7.47
N ASP A 281 -9.98 -1.17 7.97
CA ASP A 281 -10.86 -2.32 7.65
C ASP A 281 -12.14 -1.78 7.01
N ARG A 282 -12.52 -2.30 5.84
CA ARG A 282 -13.81 -2.02 5.16
C ARG A 282 -14.91 -3.00 5.58
N GLY A 283 -16.10 -2.92 5.00
CA GLY A 283 -17.18 -3.89 5.22
C GLY A 283 -18.16 -3.49 6.34
N ASP A 284 -18.78 -4.48 7.01
CA ASP A 284 -19.85 -4.26 8.00
C ASP A 284 -19.30 -3.87 9.38
N ASP A 285 -19.73 -2.71 9.91
CA ASP A 285 -19.49 -2.24 11.28
C ASP A 285 -19.69 -3.35 12.34
N LYS A 286 -20.72 -4.20 12.18
CA LYS A 286 -21.03 -5.29 13.13
C LYS A 286 -20.01 -6.42 13.12
N ALA A 287 -19.28 -6.58 12.02
CA ALA A 287 -18.15 -7.49 11.90
C ALA A 287 -16.83 -6.83 12.35
N GLY A 288 -16.85 -5.56 12.76
CA GLY A 288 -15.66 -4.75 13.04
C GLY A 288 -15.09 -4.07 11.80
N GLY A 289 -15.83 -4.04 10.69
CA GLY A 289 -15.49 -3.26 9.50
C GLY A 289 -15.67 -1.75 9.72
N ASN A 290 -15.42 -0.99 8.65
CA ASN A 290 -15.48 0.48 8.66
C ASN A 290 -14.72 1.11 9.83
N SER A 291 -13.48 0.64 10.04
CA SER A 291 -12.70 0.92 11.23
C SER A 291 -11.23 1.26 10.95
N LEU A 292 -10.64 2.01 11.88
CA LEU A 292 -9.21 2.23 12.04
C LEU A 292 -8.75 1.44 13.28
N ASN A 293 -7.74 0.60 13.11
CA ASN A 293 -7.30 -0.36 14.11
C ASN A 293 -5.80 -0.26 14.40
N ARG A 294 -5.38 -0.80 15.54
CA ARG A 294 -3.97 -0.94 15.96
C ARG A 294 -3.70 -2.31 16.58
N CYS A 295 -2.47 -2.80 16.38
CA CYS A 295 -1.81 -3.81 17.21
C CYS A 295 -0.42 -3.31 17.60
N SER A 296 0.08 -3.71 18.78
CA SER A 296 1.52 -3.65 19.03
C SER A 296 2.24 -4.73 18.21
N VAL A 297 3.47 -4.44 17.80
CA VAL A 297 4.36 -5.36 17.07
C VAL A 297 5.56 -5.69 17.95
N GLY A 298 5.69 -6.96 18.29
CA GLY A 298 6.89 -7.55 18.88
C GLY A 298 7.58 -8.49 17.89
N TYR A 299 8.77 -8.96 18.25
CA TYR A 299 9.56 -9.89 17.44
C TYR A 299 10.08 -10.99 18.34
N ASP A 300 9.94 -12.25 17.91
CA ASP A 300 10.49 -13.39 18.62
C ASP A 300 12.02 -13.26 18.71
N ARG A 301 12.58 -13.34 19.92
CA ARG A 301 14.02 -13.13 20.15
C ARG A 301 14.93 -14.20 19.53
N ARG A 302 14.38 -15.34 19.12
CA ARG A 302 15.11 -16.49 18.56
C ARG A 302 14.93 -16.60 17.04
N THR A 303 13.73 -16.34 16.52
CA THR A 303 13.44 -16.45 15.07
C THR A 303 13.40 -15.11 14.34
N GLY A 304 13.28 -13.98 15.05
CA GLY A 304 13.06 -12.66 14.46
C GLY A 304 11.66 -12.47 13.87
N GLN A 305 10.78 -13.47 13.99
CA GLN A 305 9.44 -13.46 13.40
C GLN A 305 8.55 -12.42 14.11
N PRO A 306 7.81 -11.57 13.36
CA PRO A 306 6.85 -10.64 13.95
C PRO A 306 5.74 -11.36 14.73
N GLN A 307 5.31 -10.75 15.81
CA GLN A 307 4.20 -11.18 16.66
C GLN A 307 3.33 -9.96 16.96
N LEU A 308 2.01 -10.06 16.80
CA LEU A 308 1.09 -8.97 17.08
C LEU A 308 0.43 -9.13 18.46
N GLY A 309 0.25 -8.01 19.15
CA GLY A 309 -0.61 -7.91 20.33
C GLY A 309 -2.10 -7.96 19.98
N GLY A 310 -2.95 -7.77 20.99
CA GLY A 310 -4.40 -7.72 20.77
C GLY A 310 -4.83 -6.58 19.84
N LYS A 311 -5.83 -6.82 18.97
CA LYS A 311 -6.46 -5.81 18.12
C LYS A 311 -7.17 -4.77 18.99
N GLU A 312 -6.84 -3.51 18.77
CA GLU A 312 -7.47 -2.35 19.36
C GLU A 312 -8.24 -1.58 18.27
N LEU A 313 -9.53 -1.35 18.49
CA LEU A 313 -10.34 -0.46 17.67
C LEU A 313 -10.09 0.98 18.12
N LEU A 314 -9.52 1.82 17.25
CA LEU A 314 -9.22 3.22 17.57
C LEU A 314 -10.40 4.14 17.22
N VAL A 315 -10.95 3.98 16.01
CA VAL A 315 -12.09 4.77 15.49
C VAL A 315 -12.92 3.86 14.59
N GLY A 316 -14.25 4.00 14.61
CA GLY A 316 -15.18 3.21 13.78
C GLY A 316 -16.22 4.07 13.06
N GLY A 317 -17.09 3.42 12.29
CA GLY A 317 -18.20 4.03 11.57
C GLY A 317 -17.77 4.87 10.36
N PHE A 318 -16.63 4.58 9.74
CA PHE A 318 -16.24 5.15 8.43
C PHE A 318 -17.20 4.68 7.32
N ASN A 319 -17.14 5.26 6.13
CA ASN A 319 -17.81 4.69 4.96
C ASN A 319 -16.78 4.09 4.01
N GLU A 320 -16.48 2.79 4.14
CA GLU A 320 -15.51 2.09 3.29
C GLU A 320 -14.10 2.75 3.31
N PRO A 321 -13.41 2.81 4.49
CA PRO A 321 -12.13 3.49 4.64
C PRO A 321 -11.03 2.86 3.78
N ILE A 322 -10.14 3.69 3.22
CA ILE A 322 -9.07 3.27 2.32
C ILE A 322 -7.71 3.62 2.95
N GLY A 323 -7.20 4.82 2.69
CA GLY A 323 -5.86 5.22 3.07
C GLY A 323 -5.76 5.69 4.53
N LEU A 324 -4.62 5.45 5.15
CA LEU A 324 -4.27 6.02 6.46
C LEU A 324 -2.84 6.55 6.49
N ALA A 325 -2.64 7.73 7.08
CA ALA A 325 -1.32 8.34 7.21
C ALA A 325 -1.24 9.35 8.37
N TRP A 326 -0.03 9.62 8.84
CA TRP A 326 0.27 10.66 9.82
C TRP A 326 1.68 11.20 9.60
N ALA A 327 1.98 12.41 10.10
CA ALA A 327 3.34 12.95 10.00
C ALA A 327 4.34 12.20 10.91
N GLY A 328 3.88 11.44 11.91
CA GLY A 328 4.72 10.65 12.81
C GLY A 328 5.52 9.52 12.13
N SER A 329 5.02 8.93 11.04
CA SER A 329 5.75 7.89 10.29
C SER A 329 7.00 8.41 9.59
N LEU A 330 7.14 9.74 9.48
CA LEU A 330 8.30 10.38 8.90
C LEU A 330 9.44 10.59 9.91
N GLU A 331 9.29 10.29 11.21
CA GLU A 331 10.34 10.58 12.23
C GLU A 331 11.68 9.86 11.96
N GLY A 332 11.68 8.69 11.32
CA GLY A 332 12.89 8.01 10.84
C GLY A 332 13.42 8.52 9.49
N ARG A 333 12.56 9.18 8.71
CA ARG A 333 12.85 9.70 7.36
C ARG A 333 13.37 11.14 7.43
N ILE A 334 12.80 11.99 8.27
CA ILE A 334 13.16 13.41 8.44
C ILE A 334 13.24 13.79 9.92
N PRO A 335 14.17 14.67 10.34
CA PRO A 335 14.07 15.33 11.63
C PRO A 335 12.77 16.14 11.70
N LEU A 336 12.13 16.13 12.87
CA LEU A 336 10.88 16.86 13.14
C LEU A 336 11.14 18.02 14.11
N PRO A 337 10.32 19.09 14.12
CA PRO A 337 10.52 20.24 14.99
C PRO A 337 10.63 19.85 16.48
N PRO A 338 11.51 20.46 17.27
CA PRO A 338 11.53 20.26 18.73
C PRO A 338 10.15 20.50 19.35
N GLY A 339 9.72 19.62 20.26
CA GLY A 339 8.39 19.68 20.89
C GLY A 339 7.22 19.15 20.05
N SER A 340 7.37 18.96 18.73
CA SER A 340 6.27 18.47 17.89
C SER A 340 5.88 17.01 18.15
N LYS A 341 6.81 16.19 18.68
CA LYS A 341 6.70 14.73 18.82
C LYS A 341 5.44 14.25 19.53
N GLU A 342 4.99 15.01 20.54
CA GLU A 342 3.77 14.69 21.29
C GLU A 342 2.50 14.83 20.45
N THR A 343 2.47 15.77 19.49
CA THR A 343 1.28 16.08 18.66
C THR A 343 1.22 15.31 17.34
N LEU A 344 2.38 14.87 16.83
CA LEU A 344 2.50 14.17 15.54
C LEU A 344 1.89 12.77 15.53
N ARG A 345 1.69 12.19 16.72
CA ARG A 345 1.02 10.90 16.93
C ARG A 345 -0.39 11.03 17.50
N ASP A 346 -0.84 12.26 17.77
CA ASP A 346 -2.19 12.51 18.27
C ASP A 346 -3.23 12.40 17.16
N ASN A 347 -2.85 12.79 15.93
CA ASN A 347 -3.77 12.83 14.80
C ASN A 347 -3.29 11.88 13.70
N MET A 348 -4.15 10.94 13.31
CA MET A 348 -4.01 10.18 12.08
C MET A 348 -5.07 10.64 11.10
N TYR A 349 -4.72 10.68 9.83
CA TYR A 349 -5.63 11.04 8.74
C TYR A 349 -6.08 9.77 8.04
N VAL A 350 -7.37 9.67 7.75
CA VAL A 350 -8.00 8.51 7.10
C VAL A 350 -8.88 9.00 5.97
N SER A 351 -8.75 8.41 4.78
CA SER A 351 -9.70 8.60 3.69
C SER A 351 -10.79 7.54 3.74
N ASP A 352 -12.01 7.91 3.41
CA ASP A 352 -13.08 6.98 3.15
C ASP A 352 -13.85 7.37 1.88
N LYS A 353 -14.90 6.64 1.54
CA LYS A 353 -15.68 6.85 0.32
C LYS A 353 -16.12 8.30 0.10
N ASP A 354 -16.45 9.02 1.18
CA ASP A 354 -17.10 10.33 1.12
C ASP A 354 -16.30 11.43 1.85
N HIS A 355 -15.19 11.14 2.54
CA HIS A 355 -14.48 12.14 3.35
C HIS A 355 -12.96 11.95 3.42
N LEU A 356 -12.27 13.03 3.80
CA LEU A 356 -11.01 12.95 4.53
C LEU A 356 -11.26 13.27 6.01
N TRP A 357 -10.85 12.36 6.89
CA TRP A 357 -10.97 12.49 8.33
C TRP A 357 -9.64 12.83 8.99
N ARG A 358 -9.68 13.64 10.04
CA ARG A 358 -8.63 13.74 11.06
C ARG A 358 -9.12 13.04 12.34
N CYS A 359 -8.44 11.97 12.73
CA CYS A 359 -8.78 11.08 13.84
C CYS A 359 -7.82 11.30 15.01
N ASN A 360 -8.34 11.66 16.19
CA ASN A 360 -7.58 11.83 17.41
C ASN A 360 -7.41 10.49 18.14
N LEU A 361 -6.19 9.98 18.20
CA LEU A 361 -5.89 8.64 18.72
C LEU A 361 -5.90 8.55 20.25
N ARG A 362 -6.05 9.67 20.97
CA ARG A 362 -6.15 9.68 22.44
C ARG A 362 -7.57 9.51 22.96
N ASN A 363 -8.57 9.98 22.20
CA ASN A 363 -9.97 9.99 22.62
C ASN A 363 -10.95 9.36 21.60
N GLY A 364 -10.47 8.94 20.42
CA GLY A 364 -11.28 8.30 19.38
C GLY A 364 -12.17 9.27 18.58
N GLU A 365 -12.08 10.59 18.82
CA GLU A 365 -12.85 11.57 18.06
C GLU A 365 -12.31 11.69 16.64
N ARG A 366 -13.20 11.91 15.66
CA ARG A 366 -12.83 12.26 14.29
C ARG A 366 -13.55 13.50 13.81
N VAL A 367 -12.89 14.28 12.97
CA VAL A 367 -13.41 15.50 12.35
C VAL A 367 -13.21 15.41 10.85
N SER A 368 -14.26 15.66 10.06
CA SER A 368 -14.11 15.79 8.61
C SER A 368 -13.31 17.07 8.32
N ILE A 369 -12.23 16.93 7.56
CA ILE A 369 -11.43 18.05 7.05
C ILE A 369 -11.74 18.35 5.57
N LEU A 370 -12.42 17.41 4.90
CA LEU A 370 -12.95 17.57 3.55
C LEU A 370 -14.14 16.61 3.39
N ASP A 371 -15.31 17.15 3.11
CA ASP A 371 -16.46 16.40 2.60
C ASP A 371 -16.31 16.28 1.07
N CYS A 372 -16.35 15.06 0.56
CA CYS A 372 -16.21 14.76 -0.87
C CYS A 372 -17.59 14.68 -1.53
N GLY A 373 -17.71 15.28 -2.72
CA GLY A 373 -18.92 15.17 -3.55
C GLY A 373 -19.02 13.80 -4.24
N PRO A 374 -20.15 13.51 -4.91
CA PRO A 374 -20.36 12.22 -5.60
C PRO A 374 -19.32 11.92 -6.69
N ASP A 375 -18.73 12.96 -7.27
CA ASP A 375 -17.68 12.90 -8.31
C ASP A 375 -16.26 12.85 -7.73
N SER A 376 -16.11 12.38 -6.49
CA SER A 376 -14.83 12.32 -5.76
C SER A 376 -14.71 10.99 -5.02
N ARG A 377 -13.51 10.43 -5.01
CA ARG A 377 -13.20 9.23 -4.25
C ARG A 377 -11.76 9.28 -3.73
N PRO A 378 -11.53 9.80 -2.51
CA PRO A 378 -10.20 9.85 -1.98
C PRO A 378 -9.69 8.45 -1.66
N THR A 379 -8.44 8.17 -2.04
CA THR A 379 -7.77 6.88 -1.84
C THR A 379 -6.54 7.08 -0.96
N GLY A 380 -5.34 6.67 -1.38
CA GLY A 380 -4.12 6.70 -0.58
C GLY A 380 -3.75 8.09 -0.07
N LEU A 381 -3.17 8.11 1.14
CA LEU A 381 -2.75 9.31 1.85
C LEU A 381 -1.25 9.32 2.14
N ALA A 382 -0.64 10.50 2.07
CA ALA A 382 0.65 10.78 2.68
C ALA A 382 0.56 12.10 3.46
N VAL A 383 1.25 12.19 4.60
CA VAL A 383 1.15 13.36 5.49
C VAL A 383 2.55 13.83 5.85
N LEU A 384 2.80 15.12 5.64
CA LEU A 384 4.09 15.77 5.80
C LEU A 384 3.97 16.96 6.76
N ARG A 385 4.92 17.11 7.68
CA ARG A 385 5.13 18.37 8.40
C ARG A 385 6.55 18.86 8.11
N LEU A 386 6.64 20.00 7.42
CA LEU A 386 7.91 20.67 7.13
C LEU A 386 8.36 21.51 8.34
N ILE A 387 9.67 21.76 8.44
CA ILE A 387 10.29 22.66 9.44
C ILE A 387 10.39 24.07 8.84
#